data_AF-A0A1B6FG68-F1
#
_entry.id   AF-A0A1B6FG68-F1
#
_cell.length_a   1.000
_cell.length_b   1.000
_cell.length_c   1.000
_cell.angle_alpha   90.00
_cell.angle_beta   90.00
_cell.angle_gamma   90.00
#
_symmetry.space_group_name_H-M   'P 1'
#
loop_
_entity.id
_entity.type
_entity.pdbx_description
1 polymer ?
#
loop_
_entity_poly.entity_id
_entity_poly.type
_entity_poly.pdbx_seq_one_letter_code
_entity_poly.pdbx_strand_id
1 'polypeptide(L)'
;YTAVGDCEPLLSKHFTTVYPQGFVRCEGTLLPAGYTKYAEEILNMEIRCDDVWVCSFPKTGTTWTQEMVWCIANDLDFEGAKVQHGVRFPFFDLEFLVD
;
A
#
# COMPACT_ATOMS: atom_id res chain seq x y z
N TYR A 1 -12.77 -11.63 -7.62
CA TYR A 1 -11.41 -11.82 -8.17
C TYR A 1 -11.47 -12.63 -9.44
N THR A 2 -10.59 -12.35 -10.41
CA THR A 2 -10.46 -13.16 -11.63
C THR A 2 -9.04 -13.71 -11.76
N ALA A 3 -8.89 -14.76 -12.60
CA ALA A 3 -7.60 -15.31 -12.95
C ALA A 3 -6.66 -14.23 -13.53
N VAL A 4 -5.37 -14.39 -13.30
CA VAL A 4 -4.31 -13.49 -13.75
C VAL A 4 -4.16 -13.50 -15.28
N GLY A 5 -4.48 -14.65 -15.90
CA GLY A 5 -4.48 -14.83 -17.35
C GLY A 5 -3.07 -14.87 -17.91
N ASP A 6 -2.90 -14.28 -19.10
CA ASP A 6 -1.70 -14.41 -19.94
C ASP A 6 -0.39 -13.90 -19.29
N CYS A 7 -0.49 -13.11 -18.21
CA CYS A 7 0.68 -12.59 -17.49
C CYS A 7 1.25 -13.57 -16.46
N GLU A 8 0.55 -14.66 -16.13
CA GLU A 8 0.95 -15.62 -15.09
C GLU A 8 2.38 -16.18 -15.30
N PRO A 9 2.81 -16.58 -16.51
CA PRO A 9 4.19 -17.06 -16.71
C PRO A 9 5.25 -15.99 -16.42
N LEU A 10 4.97 -14.72 -16.73
CA LEU A 10 5.89 -13.61 -16.49
C LEU A 10 5.98 -13.27 -15.00
N LEU A 11 4.83 -13.26 -14.31
CA LEU A 11 4.75 -13.00 -12.89
C LEU A 11 5.47 -14.10 -12.10
N SER A 12 5.25 -15.36 -12.44
CA SER A 12 5.92 -16.51 -11.83
C SER A 12 7.42 -16.60 -12.14
N LYS A 13 7.92 -15.85 -13.12
CA LYS A 13 9.34 -15.79 -13.46
C LYS A 13 10.06 -14.62 -12.80
N HIS A 14 9.39 -13.47 -12.68
CA HIS A 14 10.03 -12.21 -12.31
C HIS A 14 9.56 -11.65 -10.96
N PHE A 15 8.43 -12.12 -10.43
CA PHE A 15 7.75 -11.51 -9.28
C PHE A 15 7.37 -12.50 -8.17
N THR A 16 7.56 -13.81 -8.36
CA THR A 16 7.53 -14.81 -7.30
C THR A 16 8.80 -14.70 -6.46
N THR A 17 8.67 -14.01 -5.33
CA THR A 17 9.68 -14.00 -4.27
C THR A 17 9.19 -14.86 -3.10
N VAL A 18 9.85 -14.79 -1.95
CA VAL A 18 9.39 -15.49 -0.73
C VAL A 18 8.08 -14.90 -0.19
N TYR A 19 7.75 -13.65 -0.55
CA TYR A 19 6.61 -12.94 0.04
C TYR A 19 5.30 -13.11 -0.74
N PRO A 20 5.10 -12.57 -1.97
CA PRO A 20 3.82 -12.78 -2.64
C PRO A 20 3.74 -14.23 -3.12
N GLN A 21 2.86 -15.00 -2.49
CA GLN A 21 2.56 -16.39 -2.86
C GLN A 21 1.72 -16.50 -4.15
N GLY A 22 1.47 -15.36 -4.82
CA GLY A 22 0.74 -15.29 -6.07
C GLY A 22 0.15 -13.90 -6.29
N PHE A 23 -0.60 -13.76 -7.38
CA PHE A 23 -1.32 -12.54 -7.73
C PHE A 23 -2.78 -12.87 -8.05
N VAL A 24 -3.66 -11.89 -7.84
CA VAL A 24 -5.06 -11.95 -8.25
C VAL A 24 -5.42 -10.68 -9.01
N ARG A 25 -6.42 -10.76 -9.88
CA ARG A 25 -6.98 -9.56 -10.50
C ARG A 25 -8.25 -9.14 -9.75
N CYS A 26 -8.24 -7.91 -9.26
CA CYS A 26 -9.37 -7.23 -8.61
C CYS A 26 -9.78 -6.05 -9.48
N GLU A 27 -11.01 -6.07 -10.03
CA GLU A 27 -11.54 -5.00 -10.88
C GLU A 27 -10.59 -4.51 -11.98
N GLY A 28 -9.85 -5.43 -12.60
CA GLY A 28 -8.90 -5.10 -13.66
C GLY A 28 -7.48 -4.77 -13.18
N THR A 29 -7.27 -4.53 -11.89
CA THR A 29 -5.95 -4.28 -11.28
C THR A 29 -5.32 -5.57 -10.76
N LEU A 30 -4.02 -5.75 -11.01
CA LEU A 30 -3.26 -6.87 -10.46
C LEU A 30 -2.79 -6.54 -9.04
N LEU A 31 -3.12 -7.41 -8.08
CA LEU A 31 -2.75 -7.27 -6.67
C LEU A 31 -2.08 -8.56 -6.17
N PRO A 32 -1.24 -8.49 -5.12
CA PRO A 32 -0.79 -9.69 -4.42
C PRO A 32 -1.98 -10.53 -3.94
N ALA A 33 -1.85 -11.86 -3.99
CA ALA A 33 -2.92 -12.76 -3.56
C ALA A 33 -3.30 -12.57 -2.08
N GLY A 34 -2.34 -12.16 -1.23
CA GLY A 34 -2.56 -11.82 0.17
C GLY A 34 -3.67 -10.79 0.38
N TYR A 35 -3.93 -9.90 -0.58
CA TYR A 35 -4.99 -8.88 -0.49
C TYR A 35 -6.36 -9.51 -0.22
N THR A 36 -6.61 -10.71 -0.76
CA THR A 36 -7.89 -11.40 -0.57
C THR A 36 -8.19 -11.74 0.89
N LYS A 37 -7.18 -11.84 1.75
CA LYS A 37 -7.35 -12.10 3.20
C LYS A 37 -7.83 -10.85 3.95
N TYR A 38 -7.44 -9.65 3.48
CA TYR A 38 -7.65 -8.38 4.18
C TYR A 38 -8.71 -7.50 3.51
N ALA A 39 -9.17 -7.84 2.31
CA ALA A 39 -10.04 -6.98 1.50
C ALA A 39 -11.34 -6.58 2.22
N GLU A 40 -11.99 -7.49 2.94
CA GLU A 40 -13.23 -7.20 3.66
C GLU A 40 -13.00 -6.21 4.81
N GLU A 41 -11.92 -6.39 5.58
CA GLU A 41 -11.57 -5.48 6.68
C GLU A 41 -11.21 -4.09 6.15
N ILE A 42 -10.40 -4.03 5.09
CA ILE A 42 -10.02 -2.80 4.39
C ILE A 42 -11.26 -2.02 3.92
N LEU A 43 -12.22 -2.70 3.29
CA LEU A 43 -13.40 -2.05 2.72
C LEU A 43 -14.42 -1.60 3.77
N ASN A 44 -14.42 -2.22 4.95
CA ASN A 44 -15.34 -1.91 6.04
C ASN A 44 -14.68 -1.12 7.19
N MET A 45 -13.43 -0.69 7.03
CA MET A 45 -12.74 0.04 8.10
C MET A 45 -13.46 1.35 8.44
N GLU A 46 -13.41 1.72 9.71
CA GLU A 46 -13.90 3.03 10.15
C GLU A 46 -12.96 4.14 9.65
N ILE A 47 -13.50 5.06 8.86
CA ILE A 47 -12.80 6.25 8.38
C ILE A 47 -13.18 7.42 9.27
N ARG A 48 -12.17 8.18 9.71
CA ARG A 48 -12.34 9.39 10.54
C ARG A 48 -12.31 10.63 9.66
N CYS A 49 -12.95 11.70 10.14
CA CYS A 49 -13.05 12.96 9.38
C CYS A 49 -11.72 13.71 9.26
N ASP A 50 -10.74 13.37 10.09
CA ASP A 50 -9.40 13.94 10.16
C ASP A 50 -8.32 13.02 9.54
N ASP A 51 -8.72 11.87 8.97
CA ASP A 51 -7.78 10.99 8.29
C ASP A 51 -7.21 11.65 7.02
N VAL A 52 -5.89 11.54 6.84
CA VAL A 52 -5.18 12.03 5.67
C VAL A 52 -4.56 10.88 4.89
N TRP A 53 -5.02 10.69 3.66
CA TRP A 53 -4.58 9.62 2.79
C TRP A 53 -3.65 10.14 1.71
N VAL A 54 -2.47 9.52 1.57
CA VAL A 54 -1.56 9.76 0.44
C VAL A 54 -1.56 8.53 -0.46
N CYS A 55 -2.38 8.58 -1.52
CA CYS A 55 -2.57 7.48 -2.46
C CYS A 55 -1.87 7.74 -3.78
N SER A 56 -1.14 6.75 -4.29
CA SER A 56 -0.44 6.86 -5.58
C SER A 56 -0.15 5.49 -6.16
N PHE A 57 0.10 5.41 -7.47
CA PHE A 57 0.73 4.22 -8.04
C PHE A 57 2.17 4.08 -7.48
N PRO A 58 2.70 2.86 -7.27
CA PRO A 58 4.02 2.69 -6.70
C PRO A 58 5.10 3.48 -7.46
N LYS A 59 6.00 4.10 -6.71
CA LYS A 59 7.17 4.84 -7.21
C LYS A 59 6.87 6.18 -7.93
N THR A 60 5.71 6.79 -7.71
CA THR A 60 5.36 8.11 -8.27
C THR A 60 5.48 9.26 -7.26
N GLY A 61 6.44 9.20 -6.33
CA GLY A 61 6.73 10.31 -5.39
C GLY A 61 5.95 10.31 -4.07
N THR A 62 5.39 9.16 -3.67
CA THR A 62 4.60 8.99 -2.44
C THR A 62 5.36 9.44 -1.19
N THR A 63 6.62 9.03 -1.04
CA THR A 63 7.44 9.39 0.13
C THR A 63 7.65 10.90 0.27
N TRP A 64 7.94 11.60 -0.83
CA TRP A 64 8.09 13.06 -0.78
C TRP A 64 6.77 13.73 -0.38
N THR A 65 5.66 13.23 -0.92
CA THR A 65 4.33 13.74 -0.61
C THR A 65 3.97 13.50 0.86
N GLN A 66 4.24 12.30 1.39
CA GLN A 66 4.03 11.96 2.80
C GLN A 66 4.82 12.89 3.73
N GLU A 67 6.09 13.18 3.44
CA GLU A 67 6.88 14.12 4.26
C GLU A 67 6.34 15.55 4.20
N MET A 68 5.99 16.05 3.02
CA MET A 68 5.41 17.38 2.88
C MET A 68 4.08 17.51 3.62
N VAL A 69 3.20 16.52 3.46
CA VAL A 69 1.89 16.48 4.14
C VAL A 69 2.08 16.41 5.65
N TRP A 70 2.99 15.56 6.14
CA TRP A 70 3.25 15.44 7.57
C TRP A 70 3.71 16.78 8.16
N CYS A 71 4.70 17.43 7.54
CA CYS A 71 5.20 18.71 8.02
C CYS A 71 4.13 19.80 7.98
N ILE A 72 3.34 19.90 6.92
CA ILE A 72 2.25 20.89 6.82
C ILE A 72 1.20 20.68 7.90
N ALA A 73 0.81 19.42 8.17
CA ALA A 73 -0.20 19.08 9.16
C ALA A 73 0.29 19.23 10.61
N ASN A 74 1.60 19.27 10.84
CA ASN A 74 2.23 19.35 12.16
C ASN A 74 3.04 20.64 12.32
N ASP A 75 2.50 21.77 11.83
CA ASP A 75 3.07 23.12 12.03
C ASP A 75 4.55 23.27 11.66
N LEU A 76 5.00 22.53 10.65
CA LEU A 76 6.39 22.46 10.19
C LEU A 76 7.37 21.98 11.30
N ASP A 77 6.94 21.03 12.14
CA ASP A 77 7.81 20.39 13.14
C ASP A 77 8.86 19.46 12.49
N PHE A 78 9.97 20.04 12.04
CA PHE A 78 11.06 19.29 11.41
C PHE A 78 11.80 18.35 12.37
N GLU A 79 11.72 18.54 13.69
CA GLU A 79 12.33 17.62 14.65
C GLU A 79 11.45 16.37 14.82
N GLY A 80 10.13 16.55 14.93
CA GLY A 80 9.16 15.45 14.91
C GLY A 80 9.18 14.66 13.60
N ALA A 81 9.44 15.32 12.46
CA ALA A 81 9.56 14.67 11.16
C ALA A 81 10.74 13.67 11.06
N LYS A 82 11.72 13.75 11.96
CA LYS A 82 12.85 12.79 12.00
C LYS A 82 12.46 11.43 12.57
N VAL A 83 11.29 11.31 13.22
CA VAL A 83 10.74 10.02 13.62
C VAL A 83 10.58 9.13 12.40
N GLN A 84 10.80 7.82 12.57
CA GLN A 84 10.73 6.84 11.50
C GLN A 84 9.42 6.97 10.71
N HIS A 85 9.55 7.03 9.39
CA HIS A 85 8.44 7.31 8.47
C HIS A 85 7.20 6.42 8.72
N GLY A 86 7.38 5.10 8.87
CA GLY A 86 6.27 4.17 9.09
C GLY A 86 5.50 4.37 10.40
N VAL A 87 6.08 5.07 11.38
CA VAL A 87 5.40 5.45 12.63
C VAL A 87 4.51 6.67 12.41
N ARG A 88 4.94 7.60 11.55
CA ARG A 88 4.22 8.83 11.21
C ARG A 88 3.13 8.62 10.16
N PHE A 89 3.40 7.72 9.22
CA PHE A 89 2.52 7.36 8.11
C PHE A 89 2.47 5.82 8.00
N PRO A 90 1.48 5.17 8.63
CA PRO A 90 1.25 3.74 8.50
C PRO A 90 1.00 3.36 7.03
N PHE A 91 1.65 2.29 6.57
CA PHE A 91 1.43 1.76 5.23
C PHE A 91 0.23 0.81 5.24
N PHE A 92 -0.87 1.30 4.67
CA PHE A 92 -2.14 0.60 4.61
C PHE A 92 -2.06 -0.75 3.88
N ASP A 93 -1.20 -0.85 2.87
CA ASP A 93 -1.07 -1.99 1.98
C ASP A 93 0.05 -2.96 2.37
N LEU A 94 0.77 -2.67 3.46
CA LEU A 94 1.97 -3.43 3.81
C LEU A 94 1.66 -4.89 4.13
N GLU A 95 0.62 -5.16 4.92
CA GLU A 95 0.29 -6.51 5.42
C GLU A 95 0.07 -7.50 4.28
N PHE A 96 -0.73 -7.13 3.27
CA PHE A 96 -0.99 -8.03 2.14
C PHE A 96 0.14 -8.10 1.10
N LEU A 97 1.21 -7.32 1.26
CA LEU A 97 2.43 -7.42 0.45
C LEU A 97 3.43 -8.43 1.04
N VAL A 98 3.42 -8.64 2.36
CA VAL A 98 4.38 -9.51 3.07
C VAL A 98 3.82 -10.88 3.49
N ASP A 99 2.50 -11.04 3.53
CA ASP A 99 1.80 -12.23 4.05
C ASP A 99 1.30 -13.20 2.95
#